data_AF-A0A939SRI1-F1
#
_entry.id   AF-A0A939SRI1-F1
#
_cell.length_a   1.000
_cell.length_b   1.000
_cell.length_c   1.000
_cell.angle_alpha   90.00
_cell.angle_beta   90.00
_cell.angle_gamma   90.00
#
_symmetry.space_group_name_H-M   'P 1'
#
loop_
_entity.id
_entity.type
_entity.pdbx_description
1 polymer ?
#
loop_
_entity_poly.entity_id
_entity_poly.type
_entity_poly.pdbx_seq_one_letter_code
_entity_poly.pdbx_strand_id
1 'polypeptide(L)'
;MENIFIDVIDKEYEFLCQLYWQVEGNGRFSYSMIKIEEKAQLKSKEIKTIVAKSCKAYSLKLKCVSCGEIECLRDRSHFSHLNGLEHVCIDCIRIENEKKGRKKLNTLMTYYFVKENALSINDLSFENSVFYFHLYGIVRMKT
;
A
#
# COMPACT_ATOMS: atom_id res chain seq x y z
N MET A 1 -3.03 -26.70 6.69
CA MET A 1 -4.13 -26.01 5.99
C MET A 1 -3.73 -24.55 5.81
N GLU A 2 -3.84 -24.01 4.60
CA GLU A 2 -3.76 -22.56 4.42
C GLU A 2 -5.06 -21.96 4.93
N ASN A 3 -4.97 -21.19 5.99
CA ASN A 3 -6.14 -20.61 6.63
C ASN A 3 -6.10 -19.10 6.37
N ILE A 4 -6.93 -18.66 5.42
CA ILE A 4 -7.30 -17.26 5.30
C ILE A 4 -8.40 -17.02 6.35
N PHE A 5 -8.13 -16.13 7.30
CA PHE A 5 -9.15 -15.63 8.21
C PHE A 5 -9.91 -14.49 7.53
N ILE A 6 -11.24 -14.55 7.56
CA ILE A 6 -12.10 -13.55 6.92
C ILE A 6 -12.84 -12.81 8.03
N ASP A 7 -12.55 -11.52 8.17
CA ASP A 7 -13.27 -10.60 9.02
C ASP A 7 -14.39 -9.95 8.21
N VAL A 8 -15.64 -10.33 8.50
CA VAL A 8 -16.82 -9.85 7.78
C VAL A 8 -17.32 -8.57 8.44
N ILE A 9 -17.26 -7.47 7.69
CA ILE A 9 -17.70 -6.14 8.10
C ILE A 9 -19.21 -5.99 7.82
N ASP A 10 -19.65 -6.42 6.64
CA ASP A 10 -21.05 -6.39 6.22
C ASP A 10 -21.58 -7.83 6.08
N LYS A 11 -22.49 -8.20 6.98
CA LYS A 11 -23.08 -9.54 7.04
C LYS A 11 -23.95 -9.87 5.84
N GLU A 12 -24.51 -8.88 5.14
CA GLU A 12 -25.29 -9.11 3.92
C GLU A 12 -24.44 -9.83 2.86
N TYR A 13 -23.15 -9.52 2.80
CA TYR A 13 -22.20 -10.07 1.83
C TYR A 13 -21.28 -11.16 2.40
N GLU A 14 -21.59 -11.71 3.57
CA GLU A 14 -20.81 -12.77 4.21
C GLU A 14 -20.57 -13.95 3.25
N PHE A 15 -21.63 -14.42 2.59
CA PHE A 15 -21.55 -15.53 1.63
C PHE A 15 -20.59 -15.22 0.47
N LEU A 16 -20.66 -14.01 -0.08
CA LEU A 16 -19.78 -13.60 -1.19
C LEU A 16 -18.32 -13.52 -0.73
N CYS A 17 -18.09 -12.98 0.47
CA CYS A 17 -16.77 -12.89 1.08
C CYS A 17 -16.15 -14.27 1.32
N GLN A 18 -16.92 -15.22 1.87
CA GLN A 18 -16.49 -16.60 2.06
C GLN A 18 -16.17 -17.27 0.72
N LEU A 19 -17.07 -17.19 -0.27
CA LEU A 19 -16.87 -17.78 -1.58
C LEU A 19 -15.64 -17.17 -2.31
N TYR A 20 -15.40 -15.87 -2.13
CA TYR A 20 -14.27 -15.16 -2.69
C TYR A 20 -12.94 -15.51 -2.03
N TRP A 21 -12.88 -15.78 -0.73
CA TRP A 21 -11.61 -16.07 -0.05
C TRP A 21 -11.37 -17.55 0.26
N GLN A 22 -12.29 -18.43 -0.12
CA GLN A 22 -12.15 -19.86 0.09
C GLN A 22 -10.97 -20.44 -0.70
N VAL A 23 -10.04 -21.03 0.04
CA VAL A 23 -8.84 -21.72 -0.46
C VAL A 23 -8.88 -23.19 -0.08
N GLU A 24 -8.37 -24.04 -0.98
CA GLU A 24 -8.17 -25.45 -0.74
C GLU A 24 -6.88 -25.69 0.06
N GLY A 25 -6.68 -26.93 0.52
CA GLY A 25 -5.48 -27.31 1.28
C GLY A 25 -4.16 -27.11 0.54
N ASN A 26 -4.20 -26.99 -0.80
CA ASN A 26 -3.06 -26.74 -1.69
C ASN A 26 -2.80 -25.24 -1.96
N GLY A 27 -3.56 -24.35 -1.34
CA GLY A 27 -3.45 -22.89 -1.51
C GLY A 27 -4.07 -22.30 -2.77
N ARG A 28 -4.78 -23.10 -3.56
CA ARG A 28 -5.58 -22.62 -4.69
C ARG A 28 -6.95 -22.18 -4.22
N PHE A 29 -7.48 -21.13 -4.83
CA PHE A 29 -8.86 -20.71 -4.60
C PHE A 29 -9.83 -21.80 -5.08
N SER A 30 -10.77 -22.19 -4.23
CA SER A 30 -11.75 -23.24 -4.54
C SER A 30 -12.69 -22.85 -5.69
N TYR A 31 -12.95 -21.56 -5.86
CA TYR A 31 -13.80 -21.03 -6.92
C TYR A 31 -13.02 -20.08 -7.82
N SER A 32 -13.06 -20.31 -9.14
CA SER A 32 -12.64 -19.32 -10.14
C SER A 32 -13.60 -18.14 -10.16
N MET A 33 -13.14 -16.99 -10.65
CA MET A 33 -13.99 -15.79 -10.68
C MET A 33 -15.25 -15.97 -11.53
N ILE A 34 -15.15 -16.70 -12.65
CA ILE A 34 -16.30 -17.03 -13.50
C ILE A 34 -17.39 -17.78 -12.70
N LYS A 35 -17.00 -18.77 -11.88
CA LYS A 35 -17.96 -19.51 -11.04
C LYS A 35 -18.61 -18.64 -9.96
N ILE A 36 -17.89 -17.63 -9.47
CA ILE A 36 -18.44 -16.67 -8.49
C ILE A 36 -19.45 -15.75 -9.18
N GLU A 37 -19.11 -15.25 -10.37
CA GLU A 37 -20.03 -14.42 -11.18
C GLU A 37 -21.34 -15.15 -11.47
N GLU A 38 -21.26 -16.43 -11.87
CA GLU A 38 -22.44 -17.26 -12.13
C GLU A 38 -23.31 -17.46 -10.87
N LYS A 39 -22.69 -17.74 -9.72
CA LYS A 39 -23.40 -17.99 -8.45
C LYS A 39 -24.01 -16.73 -7.86
N ALA A 40 -23.30 -15.62 -7.93
CA ALA A 40 -23.72 -14.35 -7.34
C ALA A 40 -24.57 -13.50 -8.31
N GLN A 41 -24.61 -13.84 -9.60
CA GLN A 41 -25.21 -13.04 -10.66
C GLN A 41 -24.65 -11.60 -10.73
N LEU A 42 -23.37 -11.45 -10.39
CA LEU A 42 -22.64 -10.17 -10.36
C LEU A 42 -21.45 -10.24 -11.30
N LYS A 43 -20.99 -9.09 -11.82
CA LYS A 43 -19.75 -9.03 -12.59
C LYS A 43 -18.53 -8.96 -11.67
N SER A 44 -17.38 -9.42 -12.15
CA SER A 44 -16.09 -9.45 -11.43
C SER A 44 -15.74 -8.11 -10.78
N LYS A 45 -15.99 -7.00 -11.48
CA LYS A 45 -15.69 -5.65 -10.99
C LYS A 45 -16.55 -5.31 -9.76
N GLU A 46 -17.83 -5.67 -9.80
CA GLU A 46 -18.78 -5.47 -8.70
C GLU A 46 -18.40 -6.34 -7.51
N ILE A 47 -18.13 -7.63 -7.76
CA ILE A 47 -17.68 -8.57 -6.72
C ILE A 47 -16.44 -8.03 -6.00
N LYS A 48 -15.40 -7.62 -6.74
CA LYS A 48 -14.18 -7.05 -6.14
C LYS A 48 -14.48 -5.82 -5.30
N THR A 49 -15.39 -4.96 -5.78
CA THR A 49 -15.77 -3.73 -5.07
C THR A 49 -16.54 -4.04 -3.78
N ILE A 50 -17.48 -4.98 -3.84
CA ILE A 50 -18.27 -5.42 -2.67
C ILE A 50 -17.36 -6.08 -1.65
N VAL A 51 -16.53 -7.06 -2.07
CA VAL A 51 -15.60 -7.77 -1.19
C VAL A 51 -14.65 -6.80 -0.49
N ALA A 52 -14.04 -5.85 -1.23
CA ALA A 52 -13.12 -4.87 -0.64
C ALA A 52 -13.75 -3.96 0.41
N LYS A 53 -15.07 -3.77 0.37
CA LYS A 53 -15.83 -2.96 1.35
C LYS A 53 -16.42 -3.80 2.48
N SER A 54 -16.79 -5.05 2.20
CA SER A 54 -17.64 -5.87 3.05
C SER A 54 -16.84 -6.85 3.92
N CYS A 55 -15.57 -7.10 3.62
CA CYS A 55 -14.71 -7.93 4.44
C CYS A 55 -13.23 -7.60 4.30
N LYS A 56 -12.45 -8.06 5.28
CA LYS A 56 -11.00 -8.12 5.23
C LYS A 56 -10.55 -9.57 5.31
N ALA A 57 -9.50 -9.91 4.56
CA ALA A 57 -8.92 -11.23 4.58
C ALA A 57 -7.50 -11.17 5.12
N TYR A 58 -7.13 -12.13 5.95
CA TYR A 58 -5.84 -12.21 6.61
C TYR A 58 -5.22 -13.57 6.38
N SER A 59 -3.98 -13.62 5.90
CA SER A 59 -3.27 -14.88 5.74
C SER A 59 -2.51 -15.22 7.02
N LEU A 60 -2.96 -16.23 7.77
CA LEU A 60 -2.33 -16.59 9.05
C LEU A 60 -0.88 -17.08 8.93
N LYS A 61 -0.45 -17.45 7.72
CA LYS A 61 0.93 -17.87 7.43
C LYS A 61 1.83 -16.71 6.99
N LEU A 62 1.26 -15.68 6.38
CA LEU A 62 2.03 -14.55 5.86
C LEU A 62 2.15 -13.50 6.96
N LYS A 63 3.39 -13.31 7.43
CA LYS A 63 3.73 -12.28 8.41
C LYS A 63 4.75 -11.34 7.79
N CYS A 64 4.60 -10.06 8.06
CA CYS A 64 5.58 -9.06 7.69
C CYS A 64 6.93 -9.37 8.37
N VAL A 65 8.01 -9.45 7.59
CA VAL A 65 9.35 -9.69 8.16
C VAL A 65 9.86 -8.54 9.02
N SER A 66 9.29 -7.33 8.86
CA SER A 66 9.73 -6.14 9.59
C SER A 66 9.02 -5.94 10.93
N CYS A 67 7.70 -6.18 11.01
CA CYS A 67 6.92 -5.96 12.24
C CYS A 67 6.29 -7.24 12.82
N GLY A 68 6.33 -8.36 12.11
CA GLY A 68 5.74 -9.63 12.56
C GLY A 68 4.20 -9.70 12.47
N GLU A 69 3.53 -8.61 12.08
CA GLU A 69 2.08 -8.55 11.94
C GLU A 69 1.58 -9.44 10.80
N ILE A 70 0.36 -9.96 10.98
CA ILE A 70 -0.32 -10.81 9.99
C ILE A 70 -0.71 -9.95 8.79
N GLU A 71 -0.45 -10.45 7.59
CA GLU A 71 -0.72 -9.70 6.37
C GLU A 71 -2.21 -9.63 6.05
N CYS A 72 -2.71 -8.40 5.85
CA CYS A 72 -4.03 -8.14 5.31
C CYS A 72 -3.99 -8.24 3.77
N LEU A 73 -4.75 -9.18 3.22
CA LEU A 73 -4.84 -9.41 1.78
C LEU A 73 -5.77 -8.39 1.14
N ARG A 74 -5.26 -7.70 0.10
CA ARG A 74 -6.03 -6.73 -0.69
C ARG A 74 -6.94 -7.41 -1.70
N ASP A 75 -6.42 -8.39 -2.40
CA ASP A 75 -7.14 -9.18 -3.40
C ASP A 75 -6.46 -10.54 -3.63
N ARG A 76 -7.05 -11.37 -4.48
CA ARG A 76 -6.51 -12.70 -4.80
C ARG A 76 -5.16 -12.66 -5.52
N SER A 77 -4.88 -11.62 -6.30
CA SER A 77 -3.60 -11.48 -6.98
C SER A 77 -2.49 -11.15 -5.98
N HIS A 78 -2.78 -10.33 -4.97
CA HIS A 78 -1.90 -10.04 -3.85
C HIS A 78 -1.52 -11.33 -3.12
N PHE A 79 -2.50 -12.17 -2.82
CA PHE A 79 -2.23 -13.46 -2.17
C PHE A 79 -1.34 -14.36 -3.03
N SER A 80 -1.64 -14.50 -4.33
CA SER A 80 -0.84 -15.33 -5.25
C SER A 80 0.61 -14.86 -5.37
N HIS A 81 0.87 -13.55 -5.33
CA HIS A 81 2.23 -13.01 -5.40
C HIS A 81 3.01 -13.16 -4.10
N LEU A 82 2.34 -13.20 -2.96
CA LEU A 82 3.01 -13.28 -1.65
C LEU A 82 3.25 -14.72 -1.20
N ASN A 83 2.56 -15.71 -1.77
CA ASN A 83 2.66 -17.07 -1.29
C ASN A 83 4.09 -17.62 -1.47
N GLY A 84 4.80 -17.84 -0.35
CA GLY A 84 6.16 -18.37 -0.33
C GLY A 84 7.29 -17.34 -0.42
N LEU A 85 7.00 -16.03 -0.35
CA LEU A 85 8.01 -14.98 -0.38
C LEU A 85 8.06 -14.19 0.94
N GLU A 86 9.26 -13.75 1.31
CA GLU A 86 9.44 -12.75 2.35
C GLU A 86 8.83 -11.42 1.88
N HIS A 87 8.04 -10.79 2.74
CA HIS A 87 7.39 -9.53 2.40
C HIS A 87 7.38 -8.54 3.55
N VAL A 88 7.35 -7.26 3.20
CA VAL A 88 7.19 -6.15 4.13
C VAL A 88 5.80 -5.57 3.91
N CYS A 89 5.02 -5.45 4.99
CA CYS A 89 3.67 -4.91 4.90
C CYS A 89 3.66 -3.44 4.47
N ILE A 90 2.52 -2.99 3.95
CA ILE A 90 2.38 -1.63 3.42
C ILE A 90 2.62 -0.54 4.47
N ASP A 91 2.32 -0.81 5.75
CA ASP A 91 2.57 0.12 6.84
C ASP A 91 4.06 0.28 7.12
N CYS A 92 4.82 -0.81 7.16
CA CYS A 92 6.27 -0.75 7.30
C CYS A 92 6.91 0.01 6.12
N ILE A 93 6.45 -0.26 4.89
CA ILE A 93 6.90 0.46 3.69
C ILE A 93 6.59 1.96 3.82
N ARG A 94 5.37 2.32 4.25
CA ARG A 94 4.97 3.71 4.46
C ARG A 94 5.85 4.41 5.49
N ILE A 95 6.05 3.79 6.66
CA ILE A 95 6.88 4.33 7.75
C ILE A 95 8.33 4.54 7.26
N GLU A 96 8.87 3.59 6.51
CA GLU A 96 10.24 3.70 5.97
C GLU A 96 10.34 4.85 4.96
N ASN A 97 9.36 4.98 4.07
CA ASN A 97 9.31 6.07 3.09
C ASN A 97 9.17 7.44 3.75
N GLU A 98 8.34 7.57 4.79
CA GLU A 98 8.25 8.80 5.58
C GLU A 98 9.56 9.13 6.30
N LYS A 99 10.26 8.12 6.85
CA LYS A 99 11.59 8.30 7.45
C LYS A 99 12.61 8.76 6.41
N LYS A 100 12.60 8.21 5.19
CA LYS A 100 13.45 8.66 4.08
C LYS A 100 13.13 10.10 3.67
N GLY A 101 11.85 10.44 3.55
CA GLY A 101 11.39 11.81 3.26
C GLY A 101 11.88 12.82 4.31
N ARG A 102 11.71 12.51 5.61
CA ARG A 102 12.21 13.33 6.71
C ARG A 102 13.73 13.48 6.70
N LYS A 103 14.48 12.39 6.43
CA LYS A 103 15.93 12.48 6.29
C LYS A 103 16.34 13.39 5.14
N LYS A 104 15.71 13.28 3.96
CA LYS A 104 15.98 14.15 2.81
C LYS A 104 15.71 15.62 3.14
N LEU A 105 14.59 15.90 3.82
CA LEU A 105 14.25 17.25 4.28
C LEU A 105 15.28 17.79 5.28
N ASN A 106 15.67 16.98 6.27
CA ASN A 106 16.66 17.37 7.26
C ASN A 106 18.04 17.61 6.63
N THR A 107 18.48 16.78 5.69
CA THR A 107 19.75 17.01 4.97
C THR A 107 19.72 18.32 4.20
N LEU A 108 18.61 18.63 3.52
CA LEU A 108 18.44 19.92 2.84
C LEU A 108 18.47 21.07 3.85
N MET A 109 17.68 20.99 4.93
CA MET A 109 17.66 22.01 5.98
C MET A 109 19.04 22.24 6.60
N THR A 110 19.79 21.18 6.94
CA THR A 110 21.16 21.29 7.46
C THR A 110 22.10 21.91 6.44
N TYR A 111 22.02 21.50 5.16
CA TYR A 111 22.81 22.11 4.09
C TYR A 111 22.53 23.62 3.95
N TYR A 112 21.28 24.05 4.10
CA TYR A 112 20.89 25.45 4.02
C TYR A 112 21.16 26.25 5.29
N PHE A 113 21.02 25.67 6.50
CA PHE A 113 21.34 26.33 7.77
C PHE A 113 22.85 26.54 7.97
N VAL A 114 23.69 25.64 7.43
CA VAL A 114 25.15 25.84 7.39
C VAL A 114 25.54 26.96 6.41
N LYS A 115 24.62 27.37 5.52
CA LYS A 115 24.80 28.44 4.53
C LYS A 115 23.94 29.69 4.83
N GLU A 116 23.89 30.12 6.10
CA GLU A 116 23.54 31.52 6.44
C GLU A 116 24.58 32.56 5.97
N ASN A 117 25.54 32.16 5.13
CA ASN A 117 26.24 33.05 4.22
C ASN A 117 25.53 33.03 2.86
N ALA A 118 24.80 34.11 2.56
CA ALA A 118 24.00 34.39 1.37
C ALA A 118 24.29 33.48 0.14
N LEU A 119 23.36 32.56 -0.13
CA LEU A 119 23.38 31.73 -1.34
C LEU A 119 22.86 32.51 -2.54
N SER A 120 23.62 32.46 -3.63
CA SER A 120 23.17 32.90 -4.95
C SER A 120 22.30 31.80 -5.58
N ILE A 121 21.31 32.16 -6.41
CA ILE A 121 20.50 31.20 -7.19
C ILE A 121 21.38 30.23 -8.01
N ASN A 122 22.61 30.65 -8.34
CA ASN A 122 23.59 29.86 -9.08
C ASN A 122 24.17 28.67 -8.29
N ASP A 123 23.97 28.63 -6.97
CA ASP A 123 24.47 27.56 -6.09
C ASP A 123 23.47 26.40 -5.90
N LEU A 124 22.28 26.52 -6.48
CA LEU A 124 21.24 25.49 -6.45
C LEU A 124 21.31 24.64 -7.72
N SER A 125 21.31 23.31 -7.58
CA SER A 125 21.02 22.43 -8.72
C SER A 125 19.59 22.66 -9.22
N PHE A 126 19.35 22.45 -10.51
CA PHE A 126 18.07 22.69 -11.17
C PHE A 126 16.88 21.99 -10.49
N GLU A 127 17.08 20.79 -9.96
CA GLU A 127 16.03 20.06 -9.23
C GLU A 127 15.65 20.72 -7.89
N ASN A 128 16.62 21.35 -7.23
CA ASN A 128 16.41 22.00 -5.94
C ASN A 128 15.74 23.38 -6.09
N SER A 129 16.00 24.08 -7.20
CA SER A 129 15.37 25.38 -7.48
C SER A 129 13.88 25.24 -7.86
N VAL A 130 13.52 24.21 -8.62
CA VAL A 130 12.11 23.88 -8.94
C VAL A 130 11.31 23.56 -7.68
N PHE A 131 11.89 22.80 -6.75
CA PHE A 131 11.24 22.45 -5.48
C PHE A 131 10.99 23.69 -4.60
N TYR A 132 11.93 24.65 -4.59
CA TYR A 132 11.80 25.91 -3.85
C TYR A 132 10.71 26.82 -4.42
N PHE A 133 10.64 26.92 -5.75
CA PHE A 133 9.60 27.70 -6.44
C PHE A 133 8.20 27.18 -6.13
N HIS A 134 8.07 25.85 -6.00
CA HIS A 134 6.81 25.20 -5.68
C HIS A 134 6.39 25.36 -4.21
N LEU A 135 7.34 25.40 -3.27
CA LEU A 135 7.06 25.52 -1.83
C LEU A 135 6.81 26.95 -1.35
N TYR A 136 7.53 27.94 -1.89
CA TYR A 136 7.54 29.28 -1.32
C TYR A 136 6.94 30.38 -2.20
N GLY A 137 6.61 30.10 -3.46
CA GLY A 137 5.76 30.96 -4.32
C GLY A 137 6.18 32.43 -4.48
N ILE A 138 7.32 32.86 -3.96
CA ILE A 138 7.75 34.26 -3.95
C ILE A 138 9.26 34.28 -4.20
N VAL A 139 9.63 34.42 -5.46
CA VAL A 139 10.93 34.99 -5.82
C VAL A 139 10.68 36.46 -6.12
N ARG A 140 10.99 37.36 -5.17
CA ARG A 140 11.14 38.78 -5.51
C ARG A 140 12.43 38.91 -6.32
N MET A 141 12.30 39.06 -7.63
CA MET A 141 13.39 39.53 -8.47
C MET A 141 13.72 40.97 -8.04
N LYS A 142 14.91 41.19 -7.49
CA LYS A 142 15.49 42.53 -7.43
C LYS A 142 16.01 42.86 -8.83
N THR A 143 15.37 43.83 -9.48
CA THR A 143 15.97 44.62 -10.56
C THR A 143 17.11 45.45 -10.03
#